data_AF-A0A5C5DCL5-F1
#
_entry.id   AF-A0A5C5DCL5-F1
#
_cell.length_a   1.000
_cell.length_b   1.000
_cell.length_c   1.000
_cell.angle_alpha   90.00
_cell.angle_beta   90.00
_cell.angle_gamma   90.00
#
_symmetry.space_group_name_H-M   'P 1'
#
loop_
_entity.id
_entity.type
_entity.pdbx_description
1 polymer ?
#
loop_
_entity_poly.entity_id
_entity_poly.type
_entity_poly.pdbx_seq_one_letter_code
_entity_poly.pdbx_strand_id
1 'polypeptide(L)'
;MVNKLLNAVNGALAKDDLGKLILRLAVGGLMLFHGLHKLFDGVGPIKGMLVSHGLPEFIAYGVLIGEVVAPCLVILGVLTRPAALVLAFTMVVAWLLVGTDKTFMLDKTGTWAIESLVYFFLGAIAVMFSGAGRYSLAENSAWR
;
A
#
# COMPACT_ATOMS: atom_id res chain seq x y z
N MET A 1 10.38 39.78 -2.22
CA MET A 1 8.95 39.45 -2.05
C MET A 1 8.68 37.95 -2.13
N VAL A 2 9.14 37.27 -3.18
CA VAL A 2 8.94 35.80 -3.40
C VAL A 2 9.43 34.94 -2.23
N ASN A 3 10.67 35.10 -1.76
CA ASN A 3 11.20 34.28 -0.66
C ASN A 3 10.40 34.42 0.65
N LYS A 4 9.85 35.61 0.93
CA LYS A 4 9.00 35.83 2.11
C LYS A 4 7.69 35.07 2.00
N LEU A 5 7.09 35.06 0.81
CA LEU A 5 5.88 34.28 0.52
C LEU A 5 6.16 32.77 0.63
N LEU A 6 7.24 32.27 0.02
CA LEU A 6 7.62 30.86 0.08
C LEU A 6 7.86 30.40 1.53
N ASN A 7 8.55 31.20 2.33
CA ASN A 7 8.78 30.89 3.74
C ASN A 7 7.48 30.87 4.56
N ALA A 8 6.55 31.77 4.27
CA ALA A 8 5.23 31.78 4.92
C ALA A 8 4.42 30.52 4.56
N VAL A 9 4.41 30.13 3.29
CA VAL A 9 3.75 28.91 2.81
C VAL A 9 4.38 27.66 3.44
N ASN A 10 5.72 27.56 3.43
CA ASN A 10 6.43 26.44 4.03
C ASN A 10 6.13 26.31 5.53
N GLY A 11 6.15 27.42 6.27
CA GLY A 11 5.82 27.41 7.69
C GLY A 11 4.35 27.01 7.95
N ALA A 12 3.43 27.42 7.08
CA ALA A 12 2.02 27.05 7.20
C ALA A 12 1.78 25.55 6.91
N LEU A 13 2.47 25.00 5.90
CA LEU A 13 2.25 23.64 5.39
C LEU A 13 3.18 22.57 6.00
N ALA A 14 4.20 22.94 6.78
CA ALA A 14 5.06 22.01 7.50
C ALA A 14 4.29 21.26 8.60
N LYS A 15 3.52 20.25 8.21
CA LYS A 15 2.64 19.42 9.05
C LYS A 15 2.95 17.94 8.83
N ASP A 16 4.10 17.48 9.31
CA ASP A 16 4.60 16.12 9.08
C ASP A 16 3.60 15.03 9.45
N ASP A 17 2.98 15.12 10.63
CA ASP A 17 1.99 14.14 11.07
C ASP A 17 0.73 14.10 10.20
N LEU A 18 0.32 15.25 9.66
CA LEU A 18 -0.83 15.30 8.74
C LEU A 18 -0.44 14.64 7.41
N GLY A 19 0.77 14.90 6.91
CA GLY A 19 1.32 14.23 5.74
C GLY A 19 1.36 12.71 5.90
N LYS A 20 1.80 12.23 7.07
CA LYS A 20 1.77 10.79 7.41
C LYS A 20 0.36 10.22 7.41
N LEU A 21 -0.61 10.92 8.01
CA LEU A 21 -2.01 10.48 8.01
C LEU A 21 -2.55 10.39 6.58
N ILE A 22 -2.37 11.43 5.76
CA ILE A 22 -2.82 11.45 4.37
C ILE A 22 -2.19 10.29 3.58
N LEU A 23 -0.89 10.04 3.76
CA LEU A 23 -0.21 8.92 3.12
C LEU A 23 -0.82 7.57 3.54
N ARG A 24 -1.10 7.36 4.84
CA ARG A 24 -1.75 6.14 5.34
C ARG A 24 -3.15 5.96 4.76
N LEU A 25 -3.93 7.04 4.68
CA LEU A 25 -5.27 7.02 4.10
C LEU A 25 -5.25 6.75 2.59
N ALA A 26 -4.30 7.33 1.86
CA ALA A 26 -4.15 7.09 0.43
C ALA A 26 -3.73 5.65 0.15
N VAL A 27 -2.64 5.18 0.77
CA VAL A 27 -2.09 3.83 0.55
C VAL A 27 -3.08 2.77 1.04
N GLY A 28 -3.54 2.88 2.28
CA GLY A 28 -4.47 1.90 2.84
C GLY A 28 -5.86 1.98 2.23
N GLY A 29 -6.41 3.20 2.11
CA GLY A 29 -7.78 3.40 1.61
C GLY A 29 -7.94 2.97 0.16
N LEU A 30 -6.98 3.29 -0.72
CA LEU A 30 -7.04 2.83 -2.10
C LEU A 30 -6.81 1.30 -2.20
N MET A 31 -5.90 0.74 -1.39
CA MET A 31 -5.65 -0.70 -1.36
C MET A 31 -6.89 -1.50 -0.92
N LEU A 32 -7.73 -0.94 -0.03
CA LEU A 32 -8.98 -1.61 0.36
C LEU A 32 -9.90 -1.90 -0.82
N PHE A 33 -9.92 -1.07 -1.88
CA PHE A 33 -10.71 -1.40 -3.08
C PHE A 33 -10.19 -2.65 -3.80
N HIS A 34 -8.87 -2.88 -3.79
CA HIS A 34 -8.27 -4.10 -4.34
C HIS A 34 -8.66 -5.34 -3.52
N GLY A 35 -8.64 -5.21 -2.19
CA GLY A 35 -8.92 -6.31 -1.27
C GLY A 35 -10.42 -6.62 -1.10
N LEU A 36 -11.27 -5.61 -0.99
CA LEU A 36 -12.71 -5.77 -0.75
C LEU A 36 -13.40 -6.48 -1.91
N HIS A 37 -13.07 -6.14 -3.16
CA HIS A 37 -13.58 -6.88 -4.31
C HIS A 37 -13.21 -8.38 -4.22
N LYS A 38 -11.98 -8.71 -3.82
CA LYS A 38 -11.54 -10.11 -3.63
C LYS A 38 -12.19 -10.79 -2.42
N LEU A 39 -12.52 -10.02 -1.39
CA LEU A 39 -13.21 -10.51 -0.21
C LEU A 39 -14.66 -10.92 -0.55
N PHE A 40 -15.35 -10.12 -1.37
CA PHE A 40 -16.74 -10.37 -1.74
C PHE A 40 -16.89 -11.35 -2.91
N ASP A 41 -16.09 -11.20 -3.96
CA ASP A 41 -16.21 -11.99 -5.20
C ASP A 41 -15.31 -13.24 -5.17
N GLY A 42 -14.43 -13.33 -4.17
CA GLY A 42 -13.53 -14.45 -3.94
C GLY A 42 -12.17 -14.31 -4.63
N VAL A 43 -11.25 -15.20 -4.24
CA VAL A 43 -9.85 -15.20 -4.70
C VAL A 43 -9.58 -16.19 -5.84
N GLY A 44 -10.63 -16.64 -6.54
CA GLY A 44 -10.56 -17.66 -7.60
C GLY A 44 -9.51 -17.38 -8.69
N PRO A 45 -9.44 -16.16 -9.25
CA PRO A 45 -8.42 -15.82 -10.25
C PRO A 45 -6.97 -15.99 -9.72
N ILE A 46 -6.73 -15.66 -8.45
CA ILE A 46 -5.41 -15.80 -7.82
C ILE A 46 -5.06 -17.27 -7.60
N LYS A 47 -6.04 -18.09 -7.19
CA LYS A 47 -5.85 -19.54 -7.08
C LYS A 47 -5.42 -20.13 -8.42
N GLY A 48 -6.10 -19.76 -9.52
CA GLY A 48 -5.74 -20.20 -10.86
C GLY A 48 -4.30 -19.81 -11.26
N MET A 49 -3.90 -18.56 -10.97
CA MET A 49 -2.52 -18.12 -11.20
C MET A 49 -1.51 -18.94 -10.37
N LEU A 50 -1.76 -19.14 -9.07
CA LEU A 50 -0.88 -19.93 -8.21
C LEU A 50 -0.71 -21.37 -8.73
N VAL A 51 -1.79 -22.04 -9.10
CA VAL A 51 -1.74 -23.40 -9.67
C VAL A 51 -0.95 -23.43 -10.97
N SER A 52 -1.10 -22.41 -11.83
CA SER A 52 -0.34 -22.33 -13.08
C SER A 52 1.17 -22.19 -12.85
N HIS A 53 1.57 -21.63 -11.70
CA HIS A 53 2.95 -21.54 -11.23
C HIS A 53 3.39 -22.74 -10.36
N GLY A 54 2.55 -23.78 -10.23
CA GLY A 54 2.85 -24.98 -9.44
C GLY A 54 2.75 -24.77 -7.91
N LEU A 55 2.07 -23.70 -7.46
CA LEU A 55 1.94 -23.34 -6.06
C LEU A 55 0.59 -23.78 -5.46
N PRO A 56 0.54 -24.07 -4.15
CA PRO A 56 -0.71 -24.42 -3.47
C PRO A 56 -1.76 -23.29 -3.47
N GLU A 57 -3.01 -23.62 -3.78
CA GLU A 57 -4.12 -22.65 -3.86
C GLU A 57 -4.42 -21.92 -2.54
N PHE A 58 -4.16 -22.54 -1.39
CA PHE A 58 -4.46 -21.93 -0.09
C PHE A 58 -3.68 -20.63 0.14
N ILE A 59 -2.56 -20.44 -0.56
CA ILE A 59 -1.76 -19.21 -0.52
C ILE A 59 -2.58 -18.00 -0.98
N ALA A 60 -3.57 -18.20 -1.86
CA ALA A 60 -4.41 -17.12 -2.38
C ALA A 60 -5.11 -16.32 -1.27
N TYR A 61 -5.44 -16.94 -0.14
CA TYR A 61 -6.07 -16.25 1.00
C TYR A 61 -5.13 -15.24 1.68
N GLY A 62 -3.82 -15.36 1.48
CA GLY A 62 -2.83 -14.39 1.95
C GLY A 62 -3.06 -12.99 1.36
N VAL A 63 -3.68 -12.88 0.18
CA VAL A 63 -4.02 -11.58 -0.42
C VAL A 63 -4.98 -10.78 0.47
N LEU A 64 -5.88 -11.44 1.21
CA LEU A 64 -6.81 -10.74 2.11
C LEU A 64 -6.08 -10.17 3.33
N ILE A 65 -5.00 -10.81 3.75
CA ILE A 65 -4.12 -10.26 4.80
C ILE A 65 -3.42 -9.01 4.27
N GLY A 66 -2.86 -9.09 3.06
CA GLY A 66 -2.11 -8.01 2.42
C GLY A 66 -2.93 -6.81 1.96
N GLU A 67 -4.18 -7.03 1.54
CA GLU A 67 -5.01 -6.02 0.89
C GLU A 67 -6.27 -5.64 1.69
N VAL A 68 -6.58 -6.32 2.80
CA VAL A 68 -7.68 -5.94 3.69
C VAL A 68 -7.17 -5.66 5.09
N VAL A 69 -6.56 -6.66 5.74
CA VAL A 69 -6.13 -6.55 7.14
C VAL A 69 -5.02 -5.51 7.29
N ALA A 70 -3.93 -5.63 6.51
CA ALA A 70 -2.81 -4.70 6.57
C ALA A 70 -3.23 -3.25 6.23
N PRO A 71 -4.02 -2.98 5.18
CA PRO A 71 -4.54 -1.63 4.92
C PRO A 71 -5.38 -1.04 6.05
N CYS A 72 -6.27 -1.83 6.67
CA CYS A 72 -7.03 -1.40 7.84
C CYS A 72 -6.10 -0.98 8.99
N LEU A 73 -5.10 -1.80 9.30
CA LEU A 73 -4.09 -1.50 10.32
C LEU A 73 -3.32 -0.22 10.01
N VAL A 74 -2.90 -0.04 8.75
CA VAL A 74 -2.23 1.18 8.27
C VAL A 74 -3.11 2.41 8.45
N ILE A 75 -4.40 2.35 8.07
CA ILE A 75 -5.35 3.46 8.21
C ILE A 75 -5.54 3.85 9.68
N LEU A 76 -5.75 2.86 10.55
CA LEU A 76 -5.95 3.09 11.98
C LEU A 76 -4.65 3.52 12.68
N GLY A 77 -3.51 3.28 12.04
CA GLY A 77 -2.19 3.59 12.59
C GLY A 77 -1.78 2.60 13.68
N VAL A 78 -2.26 1.37 13.61
CA VAL A 78 -1.97 0.28 14.54
C VAL A 78 -1.03 -0.69 13.85
N LEU A 79 0.07 -1.07 14.50
CA LEU A 79 1.11 -1.93 13.92
C LEU A 79 1.52 -1.45 12.53
N THR A 80 1.66 -0.13 12.35
CA THR A 80 1.73 0.52 11.03
C THR A 80 2.91 0.01 10.24
N ARG A 81 4.07 -0.16 10.89
CA ARG A 81 5.31 -0.61 10.25
C ARG A 81 5.22 -2.05 9.74
N PRO A 82 4.90 -3.06 10.56
CA PRO A 82 4.74 -4.42 10.06
C PRO A 82 3.56 -4.55 9.08
N ALA A 83 2.44 -3.84 9.29
CA ALA A 83 1.32 -3.85 8.35
C ALA A 83 1.73 -3.29 6.96
N ALA A 84 2.47 -2.18 6.93
CA ALA A 84 2.99 -1.63 5.69
C ALA A 84 4.01 -2.57 5.02
N LEU A 85 4.85 -3.27 5.79
CA LEU A 85 5.76 -4.28 5.25
C LEU A 85 5.00 -5.43 4.59
N VAL A 86 3.92 -5.91 5.21
CA VAL A 86 3.04 -6.95 4.63
C VAL A 86 2.40 -6.47 3.33
N LEU A 87 1.92 -5.22 3.28
CA LEU A 87 1.37 -4.61 2.07
C LEU A 87 2.44 -4.55 0.96
N ALA A 88 3.64 -4.04 1.26
CA ALA A 88 4.75 -3.98 0.31
C ALA A 88 5.13 -5.36 -0.22
N PHE A 89 5.22 -6.37 0.66
CA PHE A 89 5.48 -7.75 0.27
C PHE A 89 4.39 -8.30 -0.66
N THR A 90 3.12 -7.95 -0.40
CA THR A 90 2.00 -8.36 -1.24
C THR A 90 2.10 -7.78 -2.66
N MET A 91 2.61 -6.56 -2.81
CA MET A 91 2.88 -5.97 -4.13
C MET A 91 3.99 -6.72 -4.89
N VAL A 92 5.02 -7.17 -4.18
CA VAL A 92 6.07 -8.01 -4.80
C VAL A 92 5.50 -9.34 -5.28
N VAL A 93 4.70 -10.01 -4.45
CA VAL A 93 4.05 -11.28 -4.82
C VAL A 93 3.10 -11.07 -6.01
N ALA A 94 2.31 -10.00 -5.99
CA ALA A 94 1.40 -9.68 -7.09
C ALA A 94 2.14 -9.43 -8.42
N TRP A 95 3.26 -8.71 -8.37
CA TRP A 95 4.12 -8.50 -9.54
C TRP A 95 4.67 -9.82 -10.10
N LEU A 96 5.17 -10.71 -9.23
CA LEU A 96 5.68 -12.01 -9.64
C LEU A 96 4.58 -12.93 -10.21
N LEU A 97 3.37 -12.89 -9.65
CA LEU A 97 2.25 -13.71 -10.12
C LEU A 97 1.69 -13.26 -11.48
N VAL A 98 1.57 -11.95 -11.69
CA VAL A 98 1.03 -11.38 -12.93
C VAL A 98 2.04 -11.48 -14.09
N GLY A 99 3.33 -11.57 -13.77
CA GLY A 99 4.42 -11.71 -14.74
C GLY A 99 5.33 -10.47 -14.78
N THR A 100 6.62 -10.72 -14.99
CA THR A 100 7.67 -9.68 -15.04
C THR A 100 7.90 -9.11 -16.44
N ASP A 101 7.25 -9.65 -17.46
CA ASP A 101 7.33 -9.21 -18.86
C ASP A 101 6.90 -7.75 -19.03
N LYS A 102 5.90 -7.31 -18.24
CA LYS A 102 5.38 -5.94 -18.28
C LYS A 102 6.26 -4.91 -17.57
N THR A 103 7.34 -5.33 -16.91
CA THR A 103 8.18 -4.46 -16.07
C THR A 103 8.78 -3.29 -16.82
N PHE A 104 9.09 -3.45 -18.11
CA PHE A 104 9.66 -2.38 -18.95
C PHE A 104 8.71 -1.92 -20.05
N MET A 105 7.42 -2.23 -19.91
CA MET A 105 6.40 -1.89 -20.91
C MET A 105 5.60 -0.66 -20.50
N LEU A 106 5.14 0.07 -21.51
CA LEU A 106 4.10 1.08 -21.36
C LEU A 106 2.76 0.52 -21.80
N ASP A 107 1.68 1.01 -21.20
CA ASP A 107 0.33 0.73 -21.64
C ASP A 107 -0.07 1.56 -22.87
N LYS A 108 -1.33 1.42 -23.30
CA LYS A 108 -1.86 2.11 -24.49
C LYS A 108 -1.89 3.64 -24.36
N THR A 109 -1.85 4.15 -23.13
CA THR A 109 -1.86 5.58 -22.81
C THR A 109 -0.47 6.13 -22.50
N GLY A 110 0.57 5.29 -22.56
CA GLY A 110 1.95 5.68 -22.25
C GLY A 110 2.30 5.61 -20.76
N THR A 111 1.41 5.09 -19.93
CA THR A 111 1.63 4.88 -18.49
C THR A 111 2.45 3.62 -18.28
N TRP A 112 3.25 3.57 -17.22
CA TRP A 112 4.01 2.38 -16.90
C TRP A 112 3.08 1.20 -16.60
N ALA A 113 3.27 0.06 -17.28
CA ALA A 113 2.34 -1.08 -17.20
C ALA A 113 2.20 -1.70 -15.80
N ILE A 114 3.16 -1.45 -14.90
CA ILE A 114 3.13 -1.87 -13.49
C ILE A 114 3.04 -0.69 -12.52
N GLU A 115 2.63 0.50 -12.99
CA GLU A 115 2.60 1.74 -12.19
C GLU A 115 1.87 1.55 -10.86
N SER A 116 0.67 0.94 -10.89
CA SER A 116 -0.12 0.71 -9.68
C SER A 116 0.62 -0.14 -8.64
N LEU A 117 1.28 -1.23 -9.06
CA LEU A 117 2.08 -2.09 -8.18
C LEU A 117 3.21 -1.30 -7.51
N VAL A 118 3.94 -0.51 -8.30
CA VAL A 118 5.07 0.28 -7.81
C VAL A 118 4.61 1.42 -6.91
N TYR A 119 3.50 2.07 -7.25
CA TYR A 119 2.90 3.13 -6.44
C TYR A 119 2.54 2.64 -5.03
N PHE A 120 1.84 1.50 -4.93
CA PHE A 120 1.50 0.92 -3.64
C PHE A 120 2.70 0.37 -2.90
N PHE A 121 3.67 -0.23 -3.60
CA PHE A 121 4.92 -0.70 -3.00
C PHE A 121 5.67 0.46 -2.35
N LEU A 122 6.00 1.51 -3.11
CA LEU A 122 6.73 2.67 -2.60
C LEU A 122 5.93 3.43 -1.54
N GLY A 123 4.62 3.54 -1.71
CA GLY A 123 3.72 4.12 -0.71
C GLY A 123 3.78 3.36 0.62
N ALA A 124 3.71 2.04 0.60
CA ALA A 124 3.89 1.23 1.80
C ALA A 124 5.28 1.35 2.40
N ILE A 125 6.35 1.38 1.60
CA ILE A 125 7.70 1.61 2.10
C ILE A 125 7.80 2.98 2.80
N ALA A 126 7.22 4.02 2.22
CA ALA A 126 7.17 5.34 2.83
C ALA A 126 6.38 5.33 4.16
N VAL A 127 5.24 4.64 4.23
CA VAL A 127 4.48 4.44 5.48
C VAL A 127 5.31 3.69 6.53
N MET A 128 5.99 2.61 6.14
CA MET A 128 6.81 1.78 7.02
C MET A 128 7.91 2.62 7.70
N PHE A 129 8.63 3.44 6.93
CA PHE A 129 9.67 4.30 7.50
C PHE A 129 9.11 5.49 8.29
N SER A 130 8.00 6.08 7.83
CA SER A 130 7.38 7.24 8.47
C SER A 130 6.67 6.92 9.79
N GLY A 131 6.13 5.70 9.91
CA GLY A 131 5.30 5.26 11.03
C GLY A 131 3.91 5.90 11.07
N ALA A 132 3.19 5.68 12.18
CA ALA A 132 1.78 6.08 12.33
C ALA A 132 1.56 7.60 12.48
N GLY A 133 2.53 8.31 13.06
CA GLY A 133 2.38 9.72 13.44
C GLY A 133 1.38 9.94 14.60
N ARG A 134 1.12 11.21 14.95
CA ARG A 134 0.28 11.59 16.09
C ARG A 134 -1.21 11.22 15.96
N TYR A 135 -1.68 10.99 14.74
CA TYR A 135 -3.08 10.63 14.44
C TYR A 135 -3.30 9.11 14.45
N SER A 136 -2.44 8.36 15.12
CA SER A 136 -2.63 6.93 15.37
C SER A 136 -3.68 6.70 16.44
N LEU A 137 -4.50 5.65 16.29
CA LEU A 137 -5.40 5.18 17.34
C LEU A 137 -4.69 4.29 18.37
N ALA A 138 -3.43 3.90 18.14
CA ALA A 138 -2.64 3.16 19.11
C ALA A 138 -2.07 4.10 20.19
N GLU A 139 -2.34 3.77 21.45
CA GLU A 139 -1.88 4.57 22.60
C GLU A 139 -0.39 4.36 22.88
N ASN A 140 0.06 3.09 22.88
CA ASN A 140 1.43 2.72 23.22
C ASN A 140 2.33 2.72 21.97
N SER A 141 3.54 3.26 22.12
CA SER A 141 4.58 3.32 21.09
C SER A 141 4.87 1.97 20.43
N ALA A 142 4.74 0.85 21.14
CA ALA A 142 4.98 -0.48 20.58
C ALA A 142 3.93 -0.88 19.52
N TRP A 143 2.73 -0.29 19.60
CA TRP A 143 1.59 -0.61 18.74
C TRP A 143 1.36 0.44 17.64
N ARG A 144 2.19 1.46 17.55
CA ARG A 144 2.13 2.50 16.50
C ARG A 144 2.92 2.06 15.27
#